data_AF-A0A1H7ZA82-F1
#
_entry.id   AF-A0A1H7ZA82-F1
#
_cell.length_a   1.000
_cell.length_b   1.000
_cell.length_c   1.000
_cell.angle_alpha   90.00
_cell.angle_beta   90.00
_cell.angle_gamma   90.00
#
_symmetry.space_group_name_H-M   'P 1'
#
loop_
_entity.id
_entity.type
_entity.pdbx_description
1 polymer ?
#
loop_
_entity_poly.entity_id
_entity_poly.type
_entity_poly.pdbx_seq_one_letter_code
_entity_poly.pdbx_strand_id
1 'polypeptide(L)'
;MTMTNCPDLDTAIGEMEFDAVRLRRLQAQVARCDPIKDYSTLTARKVDMADAEERFRLRGEKLRLDADRRLAGRALLLVVEQAHSLRRARRRKPTVRELSTALTIITESAARDRDEAEASRVLAEHDRVTASFKAAAGEASLTYLRLSAAPPTTSTHKDTGHG
;
A
#
# COMPACT_ATOMS: atom_id res chain seq x y z
N MET A 1 4.76 19.21 -33.16
CA MET A 1 4.10 19.82 -31.98
C MET A 1 4.50 19.06 -30.72
N THR A 2 5.10 19.77 -29.78
CA THR A 2 5.42 19.31 -28.42
C THR A 2 4.16 19.35 -27.55
N MET A 3 4.01 18.39 -26.63
CA MET A 3 2.94 18.34 -25.63
C MET A 3 3.22 19.30 -24.48
N THR A 4 4.51 19.49 -24.17
CA THR A 4 4.97 20.39 -23.12
C THR A 4 5.94 21.44 -23.66
N ASN A 5 6.26 22.42 -22.82
CA ASN A 5 7.33 23.39 -23.10
C ASN A 5 8.73 22.77 -22.88
N CYS A 6 8.81 21.48 -22.55
CA CYS A 6 10.06 20.75 -22.28
C CYS A 6 10.17 19.54 -23.24
N PRO A 7 10.97 19.64 -24.32
CA PRO A 7 11.16 18.54 -25.28
C PRO A 7 11.67 17.25 -24.63
N ASP A 8 12.49 17.34 -23.58
CA ASP A 8 13.03 16.19 -22.86
C ASP A 8 11.93 15.45 -22.08
N LEU A 9 10.96 16.20 -21.52
CA LEU A 9 9.80 15.62 -20.85
C LEU A 9 8.88 14.92 -21.85
N ASP A 10 8.64 15.53 -23.02
CA ASP A 10 7.87 14.91 -24.09
C ASP A 10 8.48 13.58 -24.57
N THR A 11 9.81 13.57 -24.68
CA THR A 11 10.59 12.39 -25.06
C THR A 11 10.45 11.31 -23.99
N ALA A 12 10.65 11.66 -22.72
CA ALA A 12 10.47 10.73 -21.61
C ALA A 12 9.04 10.16 -21.54
N ILE A 13 8.02 10.99 -21.83
CA ILE A 13 6.62 10.54 -21.89
C ILE A 13 6.38 9.51 -22.99
N GLY A 14 7.07 9.62 -24.13
CA GLY A 14 7.00 8.63 -25.21
C GLY A 14 7.75 7.34 -24.85
N GLU A 15 8.98 7.47 -24.36
CA GLU A 15 9.87 6.34 -24.07
C GLU A 15 9.36 5.47 -22.91
N MET A 16 8.79 6.09 -21.88
CA MET A 16 8.44 5.41 -20.63
C MET A 16 7.01 4.86 -20.60
N GLU A 17 6.22 5.06 -21.66
CA GLU A 17 4.82 4.61 -21.72
C GLU A 17 4.68 3.10 -21.52
N PHE A 18 5.56 2.31 -22.17
CA PHE A 18 5.58 0.86 -22.01
C PHE A 18 5.94 0.44 -20.59
N ASP A 19 6.93 1.09 -19.99
CA ASP A 19 7.36 0.81 -18.63
C ASP A 19 6.28 1.15 -17.60
N ALA A 20 5.51 2.23 -17.80
CA ALA A 20 4.39 2.57 -16.93
C ALA A 20 3.29 1.50 -16.96
N VAL A 21 2.94 1.02 -18.17
CA VAL A 21 1.95 -0.06 -18.34
C VAL A 21 2.46 -1.37 -17.73
N ARG A 22 3.74 -1.70 -17.94
CA ARG A 22 4.38 -2.88 -17.35
C ARG A 22 4.36 -2.80 -15.82
N LEU A 23 4.69 -1.65 -15.24
CA LEU A 23 4.73 -1.43 -13.80
C LEU A 23 3.34 -1.62 -13.17
N ARG A 24 2.29 -1.04 -13.76
CA ARG A 24 0.90 -1.26 -13.29
C ARG A 24 0.50 -2.73 -13.34
N ARG A 25 0.90 -3.45 -14.41
CA ARG A 25 0.63 -4.89 -14.53
C ARG A 25 1.35 -5.70 -13.46
N LEU A 26 2.63 -5.39 -13.21
CA LEU A 26 3.42 -6.04 -12.16
C LEU A 26 2.81 -5.78 -10.77
N GLN A 27 2.44 -4.54 -10.46
CA GLN A 27 1.77 -4.17 -9.21
C GLN A 27 0.47 -4.96 -9.01
N ALA A 28 -0.39 -5.04 -10.03
CA ALA A 28 -1.63 -5.81 -9.95
C ALA A 28 -1.38 -7.32 -9.77
N GLN A 29 -0.32 -7.86 -10.37
CA GLN A 29 0.07 -9.26 -10.23
C GLN A 29 0.66 -9.57 -8.85
N VAL A 30 1.44 -8.65 -8.29
CA VAL A 30 2.00 -8.76 -6.93
C VAL A 30 0.88 -8.72 -5.89
N ALA A 31 -0.08 -7.79 -6.03
CA ALA A 31 -1.20 -7.65 -5.11
C ALA A 31 -2.14 -8.87 -5.06
N ARG A 32 -2.13 -9.72 -6.09
CA ARG A 32 -2.97 -10.92 -6.20
C ARG A 32 -2.26 -12.23 -5.85
N CYS A 33 -0.94 -12.19 -5.64
CA CYS A 33 -0.17 -13.39 -5.31
C CYS A 33 -0.37 -13.79 -3.85
N ASP A 34 -0.52 -15.10 -3.61
CA ASP A 34 -0.43 -15.68 -2.26
C ASP A 34 1.06 -15.78 -1.89
N PRO A 35 1.55 -15.03 -0.89
CA PRO A 35 2.97 -14.99 -0.54
C PRO A 35 3.50 -16.33 -0.01
N ILE A 36 2.63 -17.22 0.47
CA ILE A 36 3.02 -18.52 1.02
C ILE A 36 3.16 -19.56 -0.11
N LYS A 37 2.28 -19.52 -1.11
CA LYS A 37 2.27 -20.50 -2.21
C LYS A 37 3.17 -20.14 -3.37
N ASP A 38 3.27 -18.85 -3.70
CA ASP A 38 3.92 -18.36 -4.92
C ASP A 38 5.22 -17.60 -4.66
N TYR A 39 5.92 -17.90 -3.55
CA TYR A 39 7.04 -17.09 -3.05
C TYR A 39 8.12 -16.76 -4.12
N SER A 40 8.55 -17.74 -4.91
CA SER A 40 9.56 -17.53 -5.97
C SER A 40 9.07 -16.59 -7.07
N THR A 41 7.81 -16.76 -7.50
CA THR A 41 7.16 -15.92 -8.51
C THR A 41 6.93 -14.51 -7.99
N LEU A 42 6.51 -14.37 -6.73
CA LEU A 42 6.36 -13.10 -6.05
C LEU A 42 7.70 -12.35 -5.99
N THR A 43 8.78 -13.06 -5.64
CA THR A 43 10.13 -12.47 -5.55
C THR A 43 10.61 -11.96 -6.90
N ALA A 44 10.49 -12.77 -7.96
CA ALA A 44 10.86 -12.36 -9.32
C ALA A 44 10.09 -11.11 -9.77
N ARG A 45 8.76 -11.08 -9.53
CA ARG A 45 7.92 -9.92 -9.87
C ARG A 45 8.29 -8.66 -9.08
N LYS A 46 8.71 -8.80 -7.82
CA LYS A 46 9.17 -7.67 -7.00
C LYS A 46 10.50 -7.11 -7.53
N VAL A 47 11.41 -7.96 -7.99
CA VAL A 47 12.66 -7.52 -8.64
C VAL A 47 12.36 -6.77 -9.92
N ASP A 48 11.53 -7.34 -10.81
CA ASP A 48 11.10 -6.67 -12.05
C ASP A 48 10.43 -5.31 -11.79
N MET A 49 9.64 -5.22 -10.71
CA MET A 49 8.99 -3.99 -10.28
C MET A 49 10.01 -2.96 -9.82
N ALA A 50 10.98 -3.36 -8.98
CA ALA A 50 12.05 -2.49 -8.51
C ALA A 50 12.91 -1.96 -9.67
N ASP A 51 13.23 -2.80 -10.65
CA ASP A 51 13.98 -2.39 -11.84
C ASP A 51 13.22 -1.35 -12.67
N ALA A 52 11.90 -1.52 -12.82
CA ALA A 52 11.06 -0.54 -13.50
C ALA A 52 10.99 0.78 -12.72
N GLU A 53 10.78 0.73 -11.40
CA GLU A 53 10.77 1.92 -10.54
C GLU A 53 12.11 2.67 -10.58
N GLU A 54 13.23 1.95 -10.64
CA GLU A 54 14.56 2.54 -10.74
C GLU A 54 14.77 3.28 -12.07
N ARG A 55 14.27 2.74 -13.19
CA ARG A 55 14.29 3.45 -14.48
C ARG A 55 13.54 4.78 -14.41
N PHE A 56 12.36 4.80 -13.78
CA PHE A 56 11.60 6.03 -13.54
C PHE A 56 12.37 7.01 -12.67
N ARG A 57 13.00 6.54 -11.58
CA ARG A 57 13.80 7.38 -10.69
C ARG A 57 14.94 8.06 -11.44
N LEU A 58 15.78 7.29 -12.13
CA LEU A 58 16.93 7.81 -12.87
C LEU A 58 16.53 8.83 -13.95
N ARG A 59 15.43 8.58 -14.66
CA ARG A 59 14.94 9.50 -15.69
C ARG A 59 14.32 10.76 -15.09
N GLY A 60 13.54 10.61 -14.01
CA GLY A 60 12.94 11.73 -13.29
C GLY A 60 13.99 12.65 -12.66
N GLU A 61 15.06 12.08 -12.09
CA GLU A 61 16.18 12.85 -11.53
C GLU A 61 16.90 13.67 -12.60
N LYS A 62 17.15 13.08 -13.78
CA LYS A 62 17.75 13.81 -14.92
C LYS A 62 16.87 14.98 -15.38
N LEU A 63 15.55 14.81 -15.34
CA LEU A 63 14.57 15.84 -15.68
C LEU A 63 14.32 16.85 -14.55
N ARG A 64 14.88 16.62 -13.35
CA ARG A 64 14.71 17.48 -12.17
C ARG A 64 13.24 17.76 -11.83
N LEU A 65 12.39 16.74 -11.92
CA LEU A 65 10.95 16.90 -11.73
C LEU A 65 10.52 17.17 -10.28
N ASP A 66 11.44 17.07 -9.32
CA ASP A 66 11.18 17.36 -7.91
C ASP A 66 12.45 17.89 -7.22
N ALA A 67 12.25 18.65 -6.14
CA ALA A 67 13.28 19.00 -5.17
C ALA A 67 13.71 17.78 -4.33
N ASP A 68 12.80 16.83 -4.07
CA ASP A 68 13.14 15.54 -3.44
C ASP A 68 13.42 14.45 -4.48
N ARG A 69 14.68 14.00 -4.54
CA ARG A 69 15.14 12.93 -5.44
C ARG A 69 14.36 11.62 -5.27
N ARG A 70 13.83 11.36 -4.07
CA ARG A 70 13.03 10.15 -3.79
C ARG A 70 11.68 10.14 -4.51
N LEU A 71 11.16 11.33 -4.86
CA LEU A 71 9.86 11.49 -5.49
C LEU A 71 9.95 11.71 -6.99
N ALA A 72 11.12 12.07 -7.53
CA ALA A 72 11.32 12.36 -8.95
C ALA A 72 10.82 11.24 -9.89
N GLY A 73 11.03 9.97 -9.51
CA GLY A 73 10.53 8.83 -10.28
C GLY A 73 9.00 8.67 -10.22
N ARG A 74 8.40 8.93 -9.05
CA ARG A 74 6.94 8.89 -8.86
C ARG A 74 6.26 10.02 -9.62
N ALA A 75 6.85 11.22 -9.62
CA ALA A 75 6.38 12.36 -10.38
C ALA A 75 6.38 12.05 -11.89
N LEU A 76 7.49 11.50 -12.41
CA LEU A 76 7.56 11.10 -13.81
C LEU A 76 6.51 10.05 -14.17
N LEU A 77 6.40 8.98 -13.37
CA LEU A 77 5.41 7.93 -13.58
C LEU A 77 4.00 8.51 -13.68
N LEU A 78 3.62 9.39 -12.74
CA LEU A 78 2.30 10.00 -12.71
C LEU A 78 2.03 10.83 -13.98
N VAL A 79 3.00 11.62 -14.43
CA VAL A 79 2.89 12.41 -15.68
C VAL A 79 2.70 11.50 -16.89
N VAL A 80 3.48 10.43 -17.01
CA VAL A 80 3.39 9.46 -18.12
C VAL A 80 2.01 8.81 -18.16
N GLU A 81 1.52 8.39 -17.00
CA GLU A 81 0.21 7.75 -16.87
C GLU A 81 -0.94 8.68 -17.26
N GLN A 82 -0.89 9.95 -16.85
CA GLN A 82 -1.91 10.93 -17.23
C GLN A 82 -1.82 11.28 -18.71
N ALA A 83 -0.62 11.42 -19.25
CA ALA A 83 -0.43 11.65 -20.67
C ALA A 83 -0.99 10.49 -21.51
N HIS A 84 -0.78 9.25 -21.08
CA HIS A 84 -1.32 8.07 -21.76
C HIS A 84 -2.85 7.99 -21.63
N SER A 85 -3.40 8.21 -20.43
CA SER A 85 -4.85 8.22 -20.19
C SER A 85 -5.57 9.24 -21.08
N LEU A 86 -5.07 10.48 -21.10
CA LEU A 86 -5.63 11.55 -21.93
C LEU A 86 -5.49 11.26 -23.43
N ARG A 87 -4.34 10.72 -23.86
CA ARG A 87 -4.14 10.27 -25.26
C ARG A 87 -5.16 9.22 -25.66
N ARG A 88 -5.38 8.21 -24.82
CA ARG A 88 -6.32 7.12 -25.10
C ARG A 88 -7.76 7.62 -25.16
N ALA A 89 -8.15 8.55 -24.29
CA ALA A 89 -9.49 9.13 -24.27
C ALA A 89 -9.76 10.06 -25.46
N ARG A 90 -8.79 10.92 -25.84
CA ARG A 90 -8.99 11.98 -26.84
C ARG A 90 -8.43 11.65 -28.23
N ARG A 91 -7.71 10.52 -28.37
CA ARG A 91 -6.98 10.10 -29.59
C ARG A 91 -6.02 11.16 -30.15
N ARG A 92 -5.55 12.06 -29.28
CA ARG A 92 -4.57 13.11 -29.63
C ARG A 92 -3.62 13.35 -28.47
N LYS A 93 -2.49 13.97 -28.79
CA LYS A 93 -1.54 14.46 -27.79
C LYS A 93 -2.23 15.47 -26.84
N PRO A 94 -2.13 15.28 -25.50
CA PRO A 94 -2.65 16.24 -24.55
C PRO A 94 -1.82 17.52 -24.57
N THR A 95 -2.49 18.62 -24.24
CA THR A 95 -1.88 19.92 -24.00
C THR A 95 -1.36 20.00 -22.56
N VAL A 96 -0.42 20.91 -22.30
CA VAL A 96 0.05 21.23 -20.95
C VAL A 96 -1.12 21.49 -20.00
N ARG A 97 -2.09 22.30 -20.42
CA ARG A 97 -3.25 22.64 -19.59
C ARG A 97 -4.05 21.39 -19.19
N GLU A 98 -4.27 20.47 -20.12
CA GLU A 98 -4.99 19.22 -19.82
C GLU A 98 -4.21 18.34 -18.84
N LEU A 99 -2.89 18.24 -19.01
CA LEU A 99 -2.02 17.51 -18.09
C LEU A 99 -2.03 18.14 -16.69
N SER A 100 -1.85 19.46 -16.59
CA SER A 100 -1.89 20.19 -15.32
C SER A 100 -3.22 19.99 -14.62
N THR A 101 -4.35 20.13 -15.33
CA THR A 101 -5.69 19.91 -14.75
C THR A 101 -5.85 18.47 -14.26
N ALA A 102 -5.43 17.47 -15.04
CA ALA A 102 -5.53 16.07 -14.63
C ALA A 102 -4.67 15.77 -13.37
N LEU A 103 -3.46 16.32 -13.31
CA LEU A 103 -2.57 16.17 -12.16
C LEU A 103 -3.15 16.85 -10.92
N THR A 104 -3.68 18.07 -11.03
CA THR A 104 -4.34 18.75 -9.91
C THR A 104 -5.49 17.92 -9.35
N ILE A 105 -6.38 17.41 -10.21
CA ILE A 105 -7.52 16.59 -9.79
C ILE A 105 -7.04 15.35 -9.04
N ILE A 106 -6.00 14.67 -9.54
CA ILE A 106 -5.48 13.46 -8.90
C ILE A 106 -4.79 13.77 -7.58
N THR A 107 -4.00 14.83 -7.51
CA THR A 107 -3.35 15.25 -6.25
C THR A 107 -4.40 15.57 -5.19
N GLU A 108 -5.45 16.30 -5.54
CA GLU A 108 -6.56 16.60 -4.61
C GLU A 108 -7.32 15.34 -4.20
N SER A 109 -7.62 14.45 -5.15
CA SER A 109 -8.28 13.17 -4.83
C SER A 109 -7.42 12.32 -3.90
N ALA A 110 -6.14 12.16 -4.22
CA ALA A 110 -5.20 11.38 -3.42
C ALA A 110 -5.01 11.95 -2.00
N ALA A 111 -5.08 13.28 -1.84
CA ALA A 111 -5.06 13.90 -0.52
C ALA A 111 -6.29 13.50 0.30
N ARG A 112 -7.49 13.54 -0.29
CA ARG A 112 -8.73 13.09 0.36
C ARG A 112 -8.69 11.61 0.70
N ASP A 113 -8.27 10.77 -0.25
CA ASP A 113 -8.16 9.32 -0.07
C ASP A 113 -7.18 8.97 1.05
N ARG A 114 -6.06 9.71 1.15
CA ARG A 114 -5.08 9.55 2.23
C ARG A 114 -5.69 9.88 3.59
N ASP A 115 -6.45 10.98 3.68
CA ASP A 115 -7.09 11.40 4.93
C ASP A 115 -8.18 10.39 5.36
N GLU A 116 -8.95 9.86 4.41
CA GLU A 116 -9.96 8.80 4.66
C GLU A 116 -9.32 7.48 5.08
N ALA A 117 -8.21 7.09 4.43
CA ALA A 117 -7.47 5.88 4.79
C ALA A 117 -6.88 5.98 6.21
N GLU A 118 -6.40 7.16 6.60
CA GLU A 118 -5.89 7.39 7.97
C GLU A 118 -7.01 7.29 9.00
N ALA A 119 -8.19 7.88 8.74
CA ALA A 119 -9.35 7.73 9.61
C ALA A 119 -9.77 6.26 9.75
N SER A 120 -9.79 5.51 8.64
CA SER A 120 -10.12 4.09 8.62
C SER A 120 -9.10 3.25 9.41
N ARG A 121 -7.82 3.59 9.32
CA ARG A 121 -6.74 2.93 10.08
C ARG A 121 -6.93 3.09 11.58
N VAL A 122 -7.30 4.30 12.04
CA VAL A 122 -7.56 4.57 13.46
C VAL A 122 -8.73 3.74 13.98
N LEU A 123 -9.82 3.64 13.22
CA LEU A 123 -10.97 2.81 13.58
C LEU A 123 -10.61 1.32 13.64
N ALA A 124 -9.89 0.82 12.63
CA ALA A 124 -9.46 -0.57 12.58
C ALA A 124 -8.53 -0.92 13.76
N GLU A 125 -7.64 0.00 14.15
CA GLU A 125 -6.77 -0.18 15.32
C GLU A 125 -7.57 -0.21 16.62
N HIS A 126 -8.57 0.67 16.77
CA HIS A 126 -9.47 0.66 17.91
C HIS A 126 -10.25 -0.67 18.01
N ASP A 127 -10.77 -1.17 16.90
CA ASP A 127 -11.50 -2.43 16.84
C ASP A 127 -10.58 -3.61 17.18
N ARG A 128 -9.34 -3.59 16.69
CA ARG A 128 -8.31 -4.59 17.03
C ARG A 128 -8.04 -4.62 18.54
N VAL A 129 -7.85 -3.46 19.16
CA VAL A 129 -7.63 -3.33 20.61
C VAL A 129 -8.86 -3.83 21.39
N THR A 130 -10.06 -3.44 20.97
CA THR A 130 -11.32 -3.87 21.60
C THR A 130 -11.50 -5.39 21.49
N ALA A 131 -11.21 -5.97 20.33
CA ALA A 131 -11.27 -7.42 20.13
C ALA A 131 -10.25 -8.14 21.03
N SER A 132 -9.04 -7.59 21.20
CA SER A 132 -8.03 -8.13 22.11
C SER A 132 -8.50 -8.11 23.58
N PHE A 133 -9.13 -7.01 24.04
CA PHE A 133 -9.72 -6.95 25.38
C PHE A 133 -10.84 -7.97 25.55
N LYS A 134 -11.74 -8.12 24.56
CA LYS A 134 -12.80 -9.13 24.60
C LYS A 134 -12.25 -10.55 24.69
N ALA A 135 -11.20 -10.85 23.93
CA ALA A 135 -10.54 -12.15 23.98
C ALA A 135 -9.94 -12.42 25.37
N ALA A 136 -9.16 -11.47 25.90
CA ALA A 136 -8.54 -11.60 27.24
C ALA A 136 -9.59 -11.72 28.36
N ALA A 137 -10.66 -10.92 28.31
CA ALA A 137 -11.77 -11.01 29.26
C ALA A 137 -12.49 -12.36 29.17
N GLY A 138 -12.70 -12.88 27.96
CA GLY A 138 -13.24 -14.22 27.74
C GLY A 138 -12.37 -15.32 28.35
N GLU A 139 -11.06 -15.28 28.12
CA GLU A 139 -10.11 -16.23 28.71
C GLU A 139 -10.07 -16.16 30.25
N ALA A 140 -10.04 -14.95 30.81
CA ALA A 140 -10.08 -14.75 32.27
C ALA A 140 -11.38 -15.29 32.87
N SER A 141 -12.53 -15.02 32.22
CA SER A 141 -13.84 -15.50 32.66
C SER A 141 -13.93 -17.03 32.61
N LEU A 142 -13.46 -17.65 31.53
CA LEU A 142 -13.39 -19.12 31.41
C LEU A 142 -12.49 -19.73 32.48
N THR A 143 -11.37 -19.09 32.79
CA THR A 143 -10.45 -19.54 33.85
C THR A 143 -11.14 -19.49 35.21
N TYR A 144 -11.79 -18.38 35.55
CA TYR A 144 -12.54 -18.22 36.79
C TYR A 144 -13.66 -19.26 36.94
N LEU A 145 -14.44 -19.50 35.89
CA LEU A 145 -15.51 -20.50 35.90
C LEU A 145 -14.97 -21.91 36.12
N ARG A 146 -13.84 -22.27 35.49
CA ARG A 146 -13.18 -23.58 35.71
C ARG A 146 -12.71 -23.75 37.15
N LEU A 147 -12.10 -22.72 37.74
CA LEU A 147 -11.65 -22.75 39.13
C LEU A 147 -12.82 -22.83 40.12
N SER A 148 -13.92 -22.14 39.83
CA SER A 148 -15.12 -22.13 40.68
C SER A 148 -15.91 -23.45 40.61
N ALA A 149 -15.76 -24.20 39.52
CA ALA A 149 -16.38 -25.51 39.34
C ALA A 149 -15.54 -26.66 39.93
N ALA A 150 -14.33 -26.39 40.43
CA ALA A 150 -13.51 -27.41 41.08
C ALA A 150 -14.09 -27.76 42.46
N PRO A 151 -14.31 -29.06 42.78
CA PRO A 151 -14.81 -29.46 44.09
C PRO A 151 -13.84 -29.03 45.20
N PRO A 152 -14.33 -28.69 46.41
CA PRO A 152 -13.46 -28.31 47.50
C PRO A 152 -12.47 -29.44 47.76
N THR A 153 -11.18 -29.13 47.72
CA THR A 153 -10.14 -30.06 48.13
C THR A 153 -10.38 -30.36 49.61
N THR A 154 -10.83 -31.57 49.90
CA THR A 154 -10.90 -32.11 51.26
C THR A 154 -9.48 -32.05 51.84
N SER A 155 -9.26 -31.03 52.66
CA SER A 155 -8.16 -30.98 53.61
C SER A 155 -8.33 -32.17 54.55
N THR A 156 -7.63 -33.26 54.28
CA THR A 156 -7.41 -34.33 55.25
C THR A 156 -6.46 -33.79 56.31
N HIS A 157 -7.03 -33.06 57.28
CA HIS A 157 -6.36 -32.81 58.54
C HIS A 157 -6.10 -34.16 59.20
N LYS A 158 -4.81 -34.45 59.38
CA LYS A 158 -4.27 -35.67 59.94
C LYS A 158 -4.47 -35.63 61.45
N ASP A 159 -5.58 -36.17 61.95
CA ASP A 159 -5.73 -36.46 63.38
C ASP A 159 -4.96 -37.74 63.70
N THR A 160 -3.67 -37.59 64.00
CA THR A 160 -2.94 -38.58 64.79
C THR A 160 -3.30 -38.38 66.26
N GLY A 161 -4.46 -38.93 66.66
CA GLY A 161 -4.80 -39.15 68.06
C GLY A 161 -4.16 -40.45 68.55
N HIS A 162 -3.14 -40.34 69.39
CA HIS A 162 -2.66 -41.45 70.22
C HIS A 162 -3.64 -41.70 71.37
N GLY A 163 -4.04 -42.95 71.53
CA GLY A 163 -4.75 -43.50 72.68
C GLY A 163 -4.60 -45.02 72.68
#